data_AF-A0A6A0AKL6-F1
#
_entry.id   AF-A0A6A0AKL6-F1
#
_cell.length_a   1.000
_cell.length_b   1.000
_cell.length_c   1.000
_cell.angle_alpha   90.00
_cell.angle_beta   90.00
_cell.angle_gamma   90.00
#
_symmetry.space_group_name_H-M   'P 1'
#
loop_
_entity.id
_entity.type
_entity.pdbx_description
1 polymer ?
#
loop_
_entity_poly.entity_id
_entity_poly.type
_entity_poly.pdbx_seq_one_letter_code
_entity_poly.pdbx_strand_id
1 'polypeptide(L)'
;VEGAPDAVPSAGGAKKSRKKAAPRVERVVYSESLRKPLPEDHSGPITKVMTWNVAGLRGLLRKNPTAIAQLIAREAPDVLCLQETKISDE
;
A
#
# COMPACT_ATOMS: atom_id res chain seq x y z
N VAL A 1 -35.07 27.66 -49.00
CA VAL A 1 -33.82 28.43 -49.23
C VAL A 1 -32.96 28.22 -48.00
N GLU A 2 -32.19 27.14 -47.98
CA GLU A 2 -30.77 27.10 -48.40
C GLU A 2 -29.89 27.96 -47.48
N GLY A 3 -28.87 27.48 -46.79
CA GLY A 3 -28.25 26.15 -46.77
C GLY A 3 -27.15 26.08 -45.71
N ALA A 4 -26.68 24.87 -45.45
CA ALA A 4 -25.29 24.60 -45.09
C ALA A 4 -24.59 24.17 -46.39
N PRO A 5 -23.26 24.29 -46.55
CA PRO A 5 -22.38 23.28 -45.92
C PRO A 5 -20.93 23.69 -45.55
N ASP A 6 -20.37 22.87 -44.66
CA ASP A 6 -18.99 22.36 -44.58
C ASP A 6 -17.76 23.23 -44.22
N ALA A 7 -17.10 22.80 -43.13
CA ALA A 7 -15.70 22.32 -43.05
C ALA A 7 -14.89 22.86 -41.84
N VAL A 8 -14.50 21.92 -40.98
CA VAL A 8 -13.62 21.98 -39.78
C VAL A 8 -12.19 21.63 -40.27
N PRO A 9 -11.04 22.11 -39.70
CA PRO A 9 -10.47 21.44 -38.52
C PRO A 9 -9.51 22.18 -37.56
N SER A 10 -9.35 21.54 -36.39
CA SER A 10 -8.12 21.42 -35.55
C SER A 10 -7.73 22.59 -34.63
N ALA A 11 -7.18 22.42 -33.42
CA ALA A 11 -6.72 21.27 -32.64
C ALA A 11 -6.53 21.71 -31.17
N GLY A 12 -6.49 20.77 -30.21
CA GLY A 12 -5.87 21.09 -28.90
C GLY A 12 -6.29 20.29 -27.67
N GLY A 13 -7.17 19.27 -27.77
CA GLY A 13 -7.48 18.41 -26.64
C GLY A 13 -6.51 17.24 -26.52
N ALA A 14 -5.36 17.44 -25.84
CA ALA A 14 -4.42 16.36 -25.56
C ALA A 14 -5.04 15.31 -24.61
N LYS A 15 -5.70 14.30 -25.18
CA LYS A 15 -6.09 13.09 -24.46
C LYS A 15 -4.81 12.37 -24.03
N LYS A 16 -4.45 12.52 -22.74
CA LYS A 16 -3.41 11.68 -22.11
C LYS A 16 -3.78 10.22 -22.35
N SER A 17 -3.02 9.57 -23.22
CA SER A 17 -3.08 8.13 -23.41
C SER A 17 -2.83 7.47 -22.06
N ARG A 18 -3.79 6.67 -21.58
CA ARG A 18 -3.56 5.77 -20.45
C ARG A 18 -2.45 4.83 -20.89
N LYS A 19 -1.21 5.06 -20.42
CA LYS A 19 -0.14 4.07 -20.50
C LYS A 19 -0.72 2.75 -20.00
N LYS A 20 -0.65 1.71 -20.84
CA LYS A 20 -0.98 0.34 -20.42
C LYS A 20 -0.21 0.10 -19.12
N ALA A 21 -0.95 -0.18 -18.05
CA ALA A 21 -0.35 -0.48 -16.76
C ALA A 21 0.63 -1.63 -16.97
N ALA A 22 1.88 -1.44 -16.56
CA ALA A 22 2.83 -2.52 -16.47
C ALA A 22 2.19 -3.69 -15.69
N PRO A 23 2.52 -4.96 -16.02
CA PRO A 23 1.98 -6.10 -15.31
C PRO A 23 2.13 -5.86 -13.81
N ARG A 24 0.99 -5.83 -13.12
CA ARG A 24 0.94 -5.57 -11.70
C ARG A 24 1.61 -6.76 -11.03
N VAL A 25 2.84 -6.57 -10.55
CA VAL A 25 3.52 -7.54 -9.70
C VAL A 25 2.53 -7.90 -8.61
N GLU A 26 2.22 -9.19 -8.50
CA GLU A 26 1.31 -9.70 -7.49
C GLU A 26 1.90 -9.31 -6.13
N ARG A 27 1.18 -8.45 -5.41
CA ARG A 27 1.65 -7.97 -4.11
C ARG A 27 1.49 -9.14 -3.15
N VAL A 28 2.61 -9.62 -2.62
CA VAL A 28 2.60 -10.56 -1.50
C VAL A 28 1.85 -9.89 -0.35
N VAL A 29 0.69 -10.42 -0.01
CA VAL A 29 -0.10 -9.99 1.14
C VAL A 29 0.40 -10.75 2.35
N TYR A 30 0.68 -10.04 3.43
CA TYR A 30 1.07 -10.68 4.68
C TYR A 30 0.00 -11.66 5.17
N SER A 31 0.41 -12.88 5.45
CA SER A 31 -0.41 -13.95 6.02
C SER A 31 0.41 -14.77 7.02
N GLU A 32 -0.27 -15.54 7.85
CA GLU A 32 0.36 -16.38 8.87
C GLU A 32 1.33 -17.42 8.28
N SER A 33 1.07 -17.85 7.04
CA SER A 33 1.94 -18.77 6.29
C SER A 33 3.31 -18.20 5.95
N LEU A 34 3.49 -16.87 6.02
CA LEU A 34 4.77 -16.20 5.81
C LEU A 34 5.56 -16.03 7.12
N ARG A 35 5.03 -16.47 8.26
CA ARG A 35 5.76 -16.41 9.54
C ARG A 35 6.99 -17.29 9.47
N LYS A 36 8.10 -16.77 10.01
CA LYS A 36 9.28 -17.58 10.25
C LYS A 36 8.96 -18.59 11.37
N PRO A 37 9.28 -19.88 11.20
CA PRO A 37 9.16 -20.85 12.29
C PRO A 37 10.04 -20.44 13.47
N LEU A 38 9.61 -20.80 14.67
CA LEU A 38 10.43 -20.65 15.86
C LEU A 38 11.70 -21.52 15.71
N PRO A 39 12.87 -21.08 16.22
CA PRO A 39 14.05 -21.93 16.31
C PRO A 39 13.70 -23.24 17.04
N GLU A 40 14.21 -24.37 16.54
CA GLU A 40 13.95 -25.70 17.15
C GLU A 40 14.59 -25.79 18.54
N ASP A 41 15.78 -25.22 18.62
CA ASP A 41 16.58 -24.96 19.79
C ASP A 41 16.06 -23.73 20.53
N HIS A 42 15.05 -23.95 21.39
CA HIS A 42 14.45 -22.97 22.30
C HIS A 42 15.42 -22.48 23.41
N SER A 43 16.73 -22.43 23.15
CA SER A 43 17.76 -22.25 24.18
C SER A 43 18.00 -20.79 24.59
N GLY A 44 17.28 -19.82 24.02
CA GLY A 44 17.49 -18.41 24.32
C GLY A 44 16.24 -17.53 24.13
N PRO A 45 16.29 -16.29 24.65
CA PRO A 45 15.21 -15.33 24.45
C PRO A 45 15.03 -15.04 22.96
N ILE A 46 13.78 -15.08 22.50
CA ILE A 46 13.42 -14.81 21.10
C ILE A 46 12.85 -13.39 21.03
N THR A 47 13.37 -12.59 20.09
CA THR A 47 12.86 -11.25 19.80
C THR A 47 12.16 -11.25 18.44
N LYS A 48 10.88 -10.86 18.43
CA LYS A 48 10.06 -10.72 17.23
C LYS A 48 10.06 -9.26 16.77
N VAL A 49 10.71 -9.02 15.64
CA VAL A 49 10.73 -7.72 14.97
C VAL A 49 9.88 -7.78 13.70
N MET A 50 8.98 -6.81 13.53
CA MET A 50 8.15 -6.70 12.34
C MET A 50 8.36 -5.33 11.66
N THR A 51 8.29 -5.32 10.33
CA THR A 51 8.29 -4.09 9.54
C THR A 51 7.07 -4.03 8.65
N TRP A 52 6.44 -2.86 8.55
CA TRP A 52 5.24 -2.66 7.74
C TRP A 52 5.28 -1.31 7.03
N ASN A 53 5.31 -1.35 5.70
CA ASN A 53 5.01 -0.19 4.86
C ASN A 53 3.50 0.05 4.82
N VAL A 54 3.07 1.16 5.43
CA VAL A 54 1.65 1.51 5.57
C VAL A 54 1.12 2.39 4.44
N ALA A 55 1.99 2.83 3.52
CA ALA A 55 1.68 3.73 2.41
C ALA A 55 0.90 5.01 2.81
N GLY A 56 1.10 5.49 4.03
CA GLY A 56 0.42 6.64 4.64
C GLY A 56 -0.37 6.24 5.88
N LEU A 57 0.19 6.53 7.06
CA LEU A 57 -0.39 6.13 8.34
C LEU A 57 -1.75 6.80 8.60
N ARG A 58 -1.88 8.10 8.31
CA ARG A 58 -3.17 8.83 8.42
C ARG A 58 -4.27 8.17 7.57
N GLY A 59 -3.94 7.74 6.36
CA GLY A 59 -4.88 7.08 5.45
C GLY A 59 -5.28 5.68 5.94
N LEU A 60 -4.33 4.93 6.50
CA LEU A 60 -4.59 3.63 7.11
C LEU A 60 -5.57 3.76 8.29
N LEU A 61 -5.28 4.65 9.24
CA LEU A 61 -6.09 4.81 10.45
C LEU A 61 -7.49 5.38 10.19
N ARG A 62 -7.65 6.23 9.16
CA ARG A 62 -8.99 6.68 8.74
C ARG A 62 -9.86 5.54 8.18
N LYS A 63 -9.25 4.55 7.53
CA LYS A 63 -9.96 3.39 6.96
C LYS A 63 -10.20 2.28 7.99
N ASN A 64 -9.20 2.02 8.81
CA ASN A 64 -9.26 1.07 9.91
C ASN A 64 -8.47 1.66 11.11
N PRO A 65 -9.16 2.30 12.07
CA PRO A 65 -8.52 2.95 13.21
C PRO A 65 -7.84 1.95 14.15
N THR A 66 -8.27 0.68 14.11
CA THR A 66 -7.72 -0.40 14.95
C THR A 66 -6.65 -1.23 14.26
N ALA A 67 -6.23 -0.88 13.03
CA ALA A 67 -5.35 -1.73 12.22
C ALA A 67 -4.03 -2.12 12.93
N ILE A 68 -3.40 -1.15 13.60
CA ILE A 68 -2.15 -1.39 14.34
C ILE A 68 -2.42 -2.23 15.59
N ALA A 69 -3.46 -1.90 16.36
CA ALA A 69 -3.83 -2.64 17.56
C ALA A 69 -4.17 -4.11 17.25
N GLN A 70 -4.87 -4.36 16.14
CA GLN A 70 -5.18 -5.71 15.65
C GLN A 70 -3.91 -6.48 15.27
N LEU A 71 -2.94 -5.83 14.62
CA LEU A 71 -1.66 -6.47 14.29
C LEU A 71 -0.87 -6.81 15.57
N ILE A 72 -0.81 -5.89 16.54
CA ILE A 72 -0.12 -6.11 17.82
C ILE A 72 -0.79 -7.22 18.61
N ALA A 73 -2.12 -7.23 18.71
CA ALA A 73 -2.86 -8.26 19.43
C ALA A 73 -2.68 -9.66 18.81
N ARG A 74 -2.57 -9.73 17.47
CA ARG A 74 -2.39 -11.00 16.77
C ARG A 74 -0.95 -11.51 16.84
N GLU A 75 0.04 -10.63 16.65
CA GLU A 75 1.43 -11.06 16.47
C GLU A 75 2.31 -10.87 17.71
N ALA A 76 1.91 -10.01 18.66
CA ALA A 76 2.69 -9.63 19.83
C ALA A 76 4.18 -9.38 19.50
N PRO A 77 4.52 -8.47 18.56
CA PRO A 77 5.91 -8.16 18.26
C PRO A 77 6.54 -7.36 19.41
N ASP A 78 7.82 -7.63 19.69
CA ASP A 78 8.60 -6.81 20.61
C ASP A 78 8.91 -5.44 20.01
N VAL A 79 9.09 -5.39 18.69
CA VAL A 79 9.36 -4.16 17.94
C VAL A 79 8.54 -4.14 16.65
N LEU A 80 7.81 -3.05 16.42
CA LEU A 80 7.08 -2.78 15.18
C LEU A 80 7.62 -1.52 14.51
N CYS A 81 8.22 -1.68 13.33
CA CYS A 81 8.71 -0.58 12.49
C CYS A 81 7.68 -0.23 11.41
N LEU A 82 7.34 1.06 11.25
CA LEU A 82 6.44 1.53 10.21
C LEU A 82 7.19 2.34 9.15
N GLN A 83 6.91 2.07 7.87
CA GLN A 83 7.53 2.75 6.73
C GLN A 83 6.47 3.51 5.90
N GLU A 84 6.91 4.53 5.17
CA GLU A 84 6.03 5.44 4.40
C GLU A 84 4.87 6.00 5.24
N THR A 85 5.14 6.48 6.45
CA THR A 85 4.09 7.02 7.33
C THR A 85 3.43 8.28 6.75
N LYS A 86 4.16 9.05 5.93
CA LYS A 86 3.71 10.33 5.32
C LYS A 86 3.20 11.32 6.37
N ILE A 87 3.76 11.26 7.57
CA ILE A 87 3.59 12.29 8.58
C ILE A 87 4.63 13.35 8.26
N SER A 88 4.19 14.60 8.14
CA SER A 88 5.07 15.75 8.06
C SER A 88 5.46 16.15 9.47
N ASP A 89 6.72 16.53 9.65
CA ASP A 89 7.17 17.26 10.83
C ASP A 89 6.57 18.68 10.69
N GLU A 90 5.50 18.96 11.42
CA GLU A 90 5.11 20.34 11.70
C GLU A 90 5.93 20.86 12.88
#